data_AF-A0A929UQ58-F1
#
_entry.id   AF-A0A929UQ58-F1
#
_cell.length_a   1.000
_cell.length_b   1.000
_cell.length_c   1.000
_cell.angle_alpha   90.00
_cell.angle_beta   90.00
_cell.angle_gamma   90.00
#
_symmetry.space_group_name_H-M   'P 1'
#
loop_
_entity.id
_entity.type
_entity.pdbx_description
1 polymer ?
#
loop_
_entity_poly.entity_id
_entity_poly.type
_entity_poly.pdbx_seq_one_letter_code
_entity_poly.pdbx_strand_id
1 'polypeptide(L)'
;PLEESFGSVLNREQELHFSGHAKSRLQSRGIQMTDLQMKRLNSAKSQAQEKGIRESLIMLDNLAFIVNVPSNTVITAMDRDEHENKVFTNIDGAVIA
;
A
#
# COMPACT_ATOMS: atom_id res chain seq x y z
N PRO A 1 19.11 -4.71 -26.79
CA PRO A 1 18.63 -5.43 -25.59
C PRO A 1 19.37 -4.88 -24.36
N LEU A 2 18.65 -4.18 -23.49
CA LEU A 2 19.24 -3.64 -22.26
C LEU A 2 19.38 -4.81 -21.29
N GLU A 3 20.62 -5.18 -20.94
CA GLU A 3 20.87 -6.05 -19.80
C GLU A 3 20.42 -5.30 -18.54
N GLU A 4 19.25 -5.65 -18.02
CA GLU A 4 18.83 -5.16 -16.70
C GLU A 4 19.82 -5.73 -15.67
N SER A 5 20.52 -4.83 -14.96
CA SER A 5 21.39 -5.20 -13.85
C SER A 5 20.58 -5.97 -12.79
N PHE A 6 21.16 -7.03 -12.23
CA PHE A 6 20.56 -7.79 -11.12
C PHE A 6 20.19 -6.89 -9.93
N GLY A 7 20.94 -5.80 -9.72
CA GLY A 7 20.61 -4.78 -8.71
C GLY A 7 19.29 -4.05 -8.98
N SER A 8 18.94 -3.83 -10.25
CA SER A 8 17.67 -3.22 -10.66
C SER A 8 16.48 -4.16 -10.43
N VAL A 9 16.69 -5.47 -10.56
CA VAL A 9 15.68 -6.50 -10.28
C VAL A 9 15.38 -6.56 -8.77
N LEU A 10 16.42 -6.53 -7.93
CA LEU A 10 16.26 -6.49 -6.47
C LEU A 10 15.58 -5.20 -5.97
N ASN A 11 15.80 -4.07 -6.64
CA ASN A 11 15.19 -2.80 -6.24
C ASN A 11 13.69 -2.76 -6.57
N ARG A 12 13.27 -3.41 -7.67
CA ARG A 12 11.84 -3.60 -8.01
C ARG A 12 11.07 -4.41 -6.98
N GLU A 13 11.74 -5.33 -6.27
CA GLU A 13 11.09 -6.09 -5.20
C GLU A 13 10.75 -5.22 -3.99
N GLN A 14 11.41 -4.08 -3.78
CA GLN A 14 11.16 -3.23 -2.62
C GLN A 14 10.05 -2.20 -2.85
N GLU A 15 9.74 -1.90 -4.10
CA GLU A 15 8.72 -0.95 -4.49
C GLU A 15 7.32 -1.52 -4.29
N LEU A 16 6.40 -0.70 -3.79
CA LEU A 16 5.00 -1.09 -3.63
C LEU A 16 4.31 -1.28 -4.99
N HIS A 17 3.72 -2.46 -5.17
CA HIS A 17 2.91 -2.80 -6.33
C HIS A 17 1.43 -2.63 -6.02
N PHE A 18 0.67 -2.04 -6.93
CA PHE A 18 -0.78 -1.98 -6.80
C PHE A 18 -1.43 -3.14 -7.53
N SER A 19 -2.23 -3.93 -6.81
CA SER A 19 -3.04 -4.99 -7.41
C SER A 19 -4.04 -4.43 -8.43
N GLY A 20 -4.59 -5.28 -9.29
CA GLY A 20 -5.65 -4.88 -10.22
C GLY A 20 -6.87 -4.29 -9.50
N HIS A 21 -7.23 -4.83 -8.33
CA HIS A 21 -8.31 -4.30 -7.51
C HIS A 21 -7.97 -2.91 -6.98
N ALA A 22 -6.78 -2.72 -6.40
CA ALA A 22 -6.35 -1.42 -5.90
C ALA A 22 -6.32 -0.35 -6.99
N LYS A 23 -5.76 -0.67 -8.18
CA LYS A 23 -5.76 0.26 -9.33
C LYS A 23 -7.17 0.64 -9.76
N SER A 24 -8.06 -0.35 -9.90
CA SER A 24 -9.46 -0.11 -10.26
C SER A 24 -10.16 0.76 -9.22
N ARG A 25 -9.91 0.54 -7.92
CA ARG A 25 -10.47 1.36 -6.83
C ARG A 25 -9.98 2.80 -6.88
N LEU A 26 -8.67 3.01 -6.99
CA LEU A 26 -8.07 4.35 -7.10
C LEU A 26 -8.67 5.12 -8.28
N GLN A 27 -8.76 4.47 -9.46
CA GLN A 27 -9.35 5.07 -10.65
C GLN A 27 -10.85 5.38 -10.47
N SER A 28 -11.64 4.43 -9.97
CA SER A 28 -13.09 4.57 -9.80
C SER A 28 -13.49 5.72 -8.87
N ARG A 29 -12.59 6.09 -7.96
CA ARG A 29 -12.80 7.14 -6.96
C ARG A 29 -12.02 8.42 -7.26
N GLY A 30 -11.31 8.48 -8.39
CA GLY A 30 -10.47 9.63 -8.72
C GLY A 30 -9.33 9.88 -7.72
N ILE A 31 -8.90 8.86 -6.97
CA ILE A 31 -7.84 8.99 -5.98
C ILE A 31 -6.51 9.02 -6.73
N GLN A 32 -5.87 10.18 -6.74
CA GLN A 32 -4.50 10.36 -7.23
C GLN A 32 -3.56 10.49 -6.05
N MET A 33 -2.55 9.62 -5.99
CA MET A 33 -1.53 9.69 -4.96
C MET A 33 -0.41 10.63 -5.37
N THR A 34 -0.06 11.55 -4.48
CA THR A 34 1.14 12.38 -4.67
C THR A 34 2.41 11.58 -4.37
N ASP A 35 3.55 12.05 -4.88
CA ASP A 35 4.85 11.43 -4.58
C ASP A 35 5.15 11.36 -3.07
N LEU A 36 4.70 12.37 -2.32
CA LEU A 36 4.84 12.41 -0.86
C LEU A 36 4.00 11.31 -0.19
N GLN A 37 2.76 11.11 -0.64
CA GLN A 37 1.90 10.05 -0.14
C GLN A 37 2.46 8.67 -0.50
N MET A 38 3.03 8.51 -1.69
CA MET A 38 3.69 7.26 -2.07
C MET A 38 4.91 6.95 -1.20
N LYS A 39 5.73 7.95 -0.89
CA LYS A 39 6.87 7.80 0.03
C LYS A 39 6.44 7.43 1.45
N ARG A 40 5.41 8.09 1.97
CA ARG A 40 4.84 7.78 3.30
C ARG A 40 4.24 6.38 3.34
N LEU A 41 3.52 5.95 2.30
CA LEU A 41 2.98 4.60 2.20
C LEU A 41 4.10 3.54 2.21
N ASN A 42 5.18 3.77 1.44
CA ASN A 42 6.35 2.88 1.47
C ASN A 42 7.02 2.84 2.85
N SER A 43 7.16 3.99 3.52
CA SER A 43 7.72 4.05 4.87
C SER A 43 6.85 3.32 5.90
N ALA A 44 5.52 3.49 5.82
CA ALA A 44 4.57 2.78 6.67
C ALA A 44 4.61 1.26 6.44
N LYS A 45 4.75 0.80 5.19
CA LYS A 45 4.98 -0.61 4.87
C LYS A 45 6.27 -1.12 5.50
N SER A 46 7.37 -0.37 5.42
CA SER A 46 8.64 -0.76 6.04
C SER A 46 8.52 -0.86 7.56
N GLN A 47 7.82 0.07 8.21
CA GLN A 47 7.52 -0.02 9.65
C GLN A 47 6.70 -1.28 9.98
N ALA A 48 5.69 -1.60 9.16
CA ALA A 48 4.91 -2.82 9.34
C ALA A 48 5.79 -4.07 9.22
N GLN A 49 6.71 -4.08 8.25
CA GLN A 49 7.67 -5.16 8.02
C GLN A 49 8.61 -5.34 9.21
N GLU A 50 9.16 -4.26 9.77
CA GLU A 50 10.02 -4.29 10.96
C GLU A 50 9.32 -4.87 12.19
N LYS A 51 7.99 -4.75 12.25
CA LYS A 51 7.15 -5.32 13.32
C LYS A 51 6.63 -6.72 13.01
N GLY A 52 6.99 -7.29 11.86
CA GLY A 52 6.56 -8.62 11.44
C GLY A 52 5.07 -8.72 11.04
N ILE A 53 4.42 -7.59 10.75
CA ILE A 53 3.04 -7.53 10.26
C ILE A 53 3.01 -8.09 8.83
N ARG A 54 2.03 -8.94 8.51
CA ARG A 54 1.90 -9.54 7.17
C ARG A 54 0.81 -8.86 6.34
N GLU A 55 -0.32 -8.55 6.95
CA GLU A 55 -1.46 -7.87 6.33
C GLU A 55 -1.77 -6.62 7.14
N SER A 56 -1.35 -5.47 6.60
CA SER A 56 -1.43 -4.20 7.31
C SER A 56 -2.56 -3.33 6.78
N LEU A 57 -3.35 -2.77 7.69
CA LEU A 57 -4.15 -1.58 7.41
C LEU A 57 -3.25 -0.34 7.59
N ILE A 58 -2.91 0.33 6.49
CA ILE A 58 -2.17 1.59 6.53
C ILE A 58 -3.14 2.74 6.32
N MET A 59 -3.29 3.59 7.33
CA MET A 59 -4.06 4.82 7.25
C MET A 59 -3.12 5.98 6.99
N LEU A 60 -3.39 6.74 5.92
CA LEU A 60 -2.56 7.83 5.46
C LEU A 60 -3.46 9.00 5.05
N ASP A 61 -3.39 10.09 5.79
CA ASP A 61 -4.30 11.23 5.67
C ASP A 61 -5.77 10.76 5.73
N ASN A 62 -6.49 10.92 4.61
CA ASN A 62 -7.88 10.49 4.45
C ASN A 62 -8.01 9.16 3.69
N LEU A 63 -6.91 8.46 3.43
CA LEU A 63 -6.90 7.21 2.70
C LEU A 63 -6.58 6.04 3.63
N ALA A 64 -7.10 4.87 3.29
CA ALA A 64 -6.82 3.61 3.95
C ALA A 64 -6.43 2.57 2.91
N PHE A 65 -5.34 1.87 3.16
CA PHE A 65 -4.78 0.85 2.28
C PHE A 65 -4.68 -0.48 3.02
N ILE A 66 -5.09 -1.57 2.37
CA ILE A 66 -4.73 -2.91 2.83
C ILE A 66 -3.50 -3.33 2.04
N VAL A 67 -2.42 -3.65 2.74
CA VAL A 67 -1.13 -3.98 2.15
C VAL A 67 -0.67 -5.35 2.63
N ASN A 68 -0.43 -6.24 1.68
CA ASN A 68 0.33 -7.45 1.93
C ASN A 68 1.82 -7.07 1.97
N VAL A 69 2.36 -7.03 3.17
CA VAL A 69 3.73 -6.57 3.44
C VAL A 69 4.78 -7.51 2.81
N PRO A 70 4.68 -8.85 2.91
CA PRO A 70 5.68 -9.76 2.34
C PRO A 70 5.81 -9.67 0.82
N SER A 71 4.71 -9.42 0.11
CA SER A 71 4.70 -9.28 -1.35
C SER A 71 4.78 -7.84 -1.83
N ASN A 72 4.97 -6.87 -0.93
CA ASN A 72 4.96 -5.44 -1.23
C ASN A 72 3.76 -5.02 -2.09
N THR A 73 2.58 -5.58 -1.84
CA THR A 73 1.40 -5.39 -2.70
C THR A 73 0.29 -4.68 -1.96
N VAL A 74 -0.17 -3.55 -2.51
CA VAL A 74 -1.41 -2.88 -2.12
C VAL A 74 -2.58 -3.66 -2.70
N ILE A 75 -3.36 -4.29 -1.83
CA ILE A 75 -4.52 -5.12 -2.18
C ILE A 75 -5.72 -4.22 -2.52
N THR A 76 -5.98 -3.20 -1.71
CA THR A 76 -7.07 -2.25 -1.94
C THR A 76 -6.75 -0.86 -1.38
N ALA A 77 -7.48 0.14 -1.85
CA ALA A 77 -7.43 1.52 -1.40
C ALA A 77 -8.84 2.06 -1.19
N MET A 78 -9.04 2.83 -0.13
CA MET A 78 -10.34 3.39 0.27
C MET A 78 -10.15 4.82 0.78
N ASP A 79 -11.19 5.65 0.61
CA ASP A 79 -11.29 6.95 1.27
C ASP A 79 -11.94 6.78 2.65
N ARG A 80 -11.50 7.53 3.67
CA ARG A 80 -12.08 7.52 5.01
C ARG A 80 -13.34 8.41 5.13
N ASP A 81 -13.52 9.38 4.24
CA ASP A 81 -14.61 10.37 4.32
C ASP A 81 -15.97 9.89 3.78
N GLU A 82 -16.06 8.67 3.22
CA GLU A 82 -17.37 8.08 3.00
C GLU A 82 -17.98 7.77 4.37
N HIS A 83 -19.08 8.45 4.71
CA HIS A 83 -19.87 8.39 5.94
C HIS A 83 -20.44 6.99 6.33
N GLU A 84 -19.76 5.92 5.97
CA GLU A 84 -20.11 4.53 6.24
C GLU A 84 -19.18 3.93 7.29
N ASN A 85 -19.74 3.11 8.19
CA ASN A 85 -18.96 2.27 9.08
C ASN A 85 -18.20 1.23 8.25
N LYS A 86 -16.87 1.30 8.21
CA LYS A 86 -16.02 0.36 7.46
C LYS A 86 -15.41 -0.66 8.41
N VAL A 87 -15.70 -1.94 8.18
CA VAL A 87 -15.10 -3.07 8.92
C VAL A 87 -14.00 -3.68 8.07
N PHE A 88 -12.79 -3.70 8.61
CA PHE A 88 -11.64 -4.36 8.00
C PHE A 88 -11.40 -5.69 8.70
N THR A 89 -11.20 -6.75 7.92
CA THR A 89 -10.90 -8.10 8.43
C THR A 89 -9.62 -8.61 7.80
N ASN A 90 -9.08 -9.71 8.33
CA ASN A 90 -7.87 -10.36 7.82
C ASN A 90 -6.64 -9.42 7.82
N ILE A 91 -6.60 -8.48 8.77
CA ILE A 91 -5.42 -7.67 9.07
C ILE A 91 -4.84 -8.16 10.39
N ASP A 92 -3.51 -8.22 10.48
CA ASP A 92 -2.79 -8.58 11.70
C ASP A 92 -2.04 -7.40 12.31
N GLY A 93 -2.12 -6.23 11.68
CA GLY A 93 -1.68 -4.98 12.27
C GLY A 93 -2.18 -3.75 11.52
N ALA A 94 -1.97 -2.59 12.13
CA ALA A 94 -2.32 -1.30 11.54
C ALA A 94 -1.18 -0.30 11.74
N VAL A 95 -0.95 0.53 10.73
CA VAL A 95 0.01 1.64 10.78
C VAL A 95 -0.75 2.94 10.50
N ILE A 96 -0.51 3.94 11.33
CA ILE A 96 -1.08 5.28 11.19
C ILE A 96 0.06 6.20 10.80
N ALA A 97 -0.01 6.78 9.61
CA ALA A 97 1.11 7.45 8.95
C ALA A 97 0.76 8.84 8.44
#